data_AF-A0A7S0AQG2-F1
#
_entry.id   AF-A0A7S0AQG2-F1
#
_cell.length_a   1.000
_cell.length_b   1.000
_cell.length_c   1.000
_cell.angle_alpha   90.00
_cell.angle_beta   90.00
_cell.angle_gamma   90.00
#
_symmetry.space_group_name_H-M   'P 1'
#
loop_
_entity.id
_entity.type
_entity.pdbx_description
1 polymer ?
#
loop_
_entity_poly.entity_id
_entity_poly.type
_entity_poly.pdbx_seq_one_letter_code
_entity_poly.pdbx_strand_id
1 'polypeptide(L)'
;HMYTSGAVGTHAAAIKGALRAERPDLLTVVLPQSMDKQPPEIQDLLKEVTDLITMPQNDEMSLEMSSRICNSYLLSQTDQLISFAFHDSTTVNEATKEAKKLDMLVTALYLD
;
A
#
# COMPACT_ATOMS: atom_id res chain seq x y z
N HIS A 1 -8.85 -11.17 2.61
CA HIS A 1 -8.01 -10.69 1.49
C HIS A 1 -7.18 -9.52 1.98
N MET A 2 -5.91 -9.43 1.60
CA MET A 2 -5.02 -8.35 2.01
C MET A 2 -4.72 -7.44 0.83
N TYR A 3 -4.87 -6.14 1.04
CA TYR A 3 -4.46 -5.10 0.10
C TYR A 3 -3.28 -4.33 0.68
N THR A 4 -2.29 -4.03 -0.16
CA THR A 4 -1.14 -3.19 0.22
C THR A 4 -0.64 -2.41 -0.97
N SER A 5 0.07 -1.31 -0.73
CA SER A 5 0.86 -0.68 -1.77
C SER A 5 2.15 -1.49 -2.04
N GLY A 6 2.81 -1.20 -3.17
CA GLY A 6 4.10 -1.82 -3.53
C GLY A 6 5.33 -1.09 -3.00
N ALA A 7 5.20 -0.26 -1.95
CA ALA A 7 6.33 0.47 -1.39
C ALA A 7 7.32 -0.46 -0.65
N VAL A 8 8.50 0.08 -0.34
CA VAL A 8 9.50 -0.60 0.49
C VAL A 8 9.10 -0.65 1.97
N GLY A 9 9.88 -1.36 2.80
CA GLY A 9 9.62 -1.48 4.23
C GLY A 9 8.45 -2.40 4.55
N THR A 10 7.48 -1.92 5.33
CA THR A 10 6.37 -2.74 5.86
C THR A 10 5.51 -3.35 4.75
N HIS A 11 5.26 -2.61 3.67
CA HIS A 11 4.53 -3.08 2.51
C HIS A 11 5.23 -4.27 1.84
N ALA A 12 6.54 -4.16 1.56
CA ALA A 12 7.37 -5.25 1.06
C ALA A 12 7.40 -6.46 2.00
N ALA A 13 7.42 -6.23 3.32
CA ALA A 13 7.38 -7.30 4.31
C ALA A 13 6.03 -8.05 4.28
N ALA A 14 4.91 -7.33 4.14
CA ALA A 14 3.59 -7.90 4.00
C ALA A 14 3.46 -8.76 2.72
N ILE A 15 3.95 -8.25 1.58
CA ILE A 15 3.98 -8.99 0.31
C ILE A 15 4.78 -10.29 0.47
N LYS A 16 6.01 -10.20 0.99
CA LYS A 16 6.86 -11.38 1.25
C LYS A 16 6.19 -12.38 2.19
N GLY A 17 5.49 -11.91 3.23
CA GLY A 17 4.74 -12.75 4.15
C GLY A 17 3.63 -13.53 3.46
N ALA A 18 2.83 -12.86 2.62
CA ALA A 18 1.74 -13.50 1.87
C ALA A 18 2.26 -14.53 0.85
N LEU A 19 3.32 -14.18 0.11
CA LEU A 19 3.95 -15.10 -0.85
C LEU A 19 4.54 -16.34 -0.15
N ARG A 20 5.23 -16.16 0.98
CA ARG A 20 5.80 -17.26 1.78
C ARG A 20 4.74 -18.17 2.39
N ALA A 21 3.54 -17.65 2.65
CA ALA A 21 2.42 -18.45 3.13
C ALA A 21 1.78 -19.31 2.02
N GLU A 22 2.30 -19.25 0.77
CA GLU A 22 1.75 -19.91 -0.41
C GLU A 22 0.28 -19.55 -0.68
N ARG A 23 -0.11 -18.33 -0.32
CA ARG A 23 -1.46 -17.77 -0.53
C ARG A 23 -1.45 -16.49 -1.37
N PRO A 24 -0.89 -16.52 -2.60
CA PRO A 24 -0.88 -15.36 -3.48
C PRO A 24 -2.29 -14.92 -3.91
N ASP A 25 -3.26 -15.85 -3.85
CA ASP A 25 -4.68 -15.60 -4.14
C ASP A 25 -5.34 -14.61 -3.16
N LEU A 26 -4.76 -14.43 -1.97
CA LEU A 26 -5.28 -13.53 -0.93
C LEU A 26 -4.56 -12.18 -0.88
N LEU A 27 -3.66 -11.89 -1.83
CA LEU A 27 -2.87 -10.68 -1.89
C LEU A 27 -3.20 -9.89 -3.15
N THR A 28 -3.56 -8.62 -2.99
CA THR A 28 -3.58 -7.65 -4.08
C THR A 28 -2.60 -6.52 -3.76
N VAL A 29 -1.74 -6.18 -4.72
CA VAL A 29 -0.81 -5.05 -4.60
C VAL A 29 -1.23 -3.94 -5.54
N VAL A 30 -1.30 -2.71 -5.02
CA VAL A 30 -1.66 -1.53 -5.80
C VAL A 30 -0.49 -0.57 -5.87
N LEU A 31 -0.03 -0.25 -7.08
CA LEU A 31 1.04 0.71 -7.29
C LEU A 31 0.48 2.11 -7.55
N PRO A 32 1.00 3.16 -6.90
CA PRO A 32 0.53 4.53 -7.10
C PRO A 32 0.83 5.06 -8.51
N GLN A 33 1.78 4.43 -9.21
CA GLN A 33 2.29 4.74 -10.55
C GLN A 33 2.60 3.42 -11.28
N SER A 34 3.16 3.49 -12.49
CA SER A 34 3.61 2.31 -13.24
C SER A 34 4.73 1.54 -12.53
N MET A 35 4.95 0.30 -12.97
CA MET A 35 6.03 -0.57 -12.48
C MET A 35 7.41 0.07 -12.66
N ASP A 36 7.63 0.76 -13.77
CA ASP A 36 8.92 1.38 -14.11
C ASP A 36 9.26 2.57 -13.21
N LYS A 37 8.26 3.17 -12.55
CA LYS A 37 8.45 4.22 -11.55
C LYS A 37 8.79 3.68 -10.17
N GLN A 38 8.67 2.36 -9.94
CA GLN A 38 9.01 1.77 -8.65
C GLN A 38 10.53 1.61 -8.49
N PRO A 39 11.07 1.73 -7.27
CA PRO A 39 12.49 1.48 -7.01
C PRO A 39 12.94 0.09 -7.49
N PRO A 40 14.13 -0.06 -8.10
CA PRO A 40 14.60 -1.35 -8.61
C PRO A 40 14.60 -2.47 -7.56
N GLU A 41 14.88 -2.12 -6.30
CA GLU A 41 14.91 -3.06 -5.17
C GLU A 41 13.58 -3.77 -4.89
N ILE A 42 12.45 -3.16 -5.25
CA ILE A 42 11.12 -3.75 -5.02
C ILE A 42 10.53 -4.37 -6.29
N GLN A 43 11.00 -3.98 -7.49
CA GLN A 43 10.47 -4.49 -8.75
C GLN A 43 10.56 -6.02 -8.86
N ASP A 44 11.64 -6.65 -8.41
CA ASP A 44 11.77 -8.10 -8.48
C ASP A 44 10.74 -8.82 -7.61
N LEU A 45 10.47 -8.31 -6.40
CA LEU A 45 9.40 -8.82 -5.54
C LEU A 45 8.02 -8.63 -6.19
N LEU A 46 7.78 -7.46 -6.80
CA LEU A 46 6.50 -7.15 -7.43
C LEU A 46 6.20 -8.04 -8.64
N LYS A 47 7.22 -8.55 -9.34
CA LYS A 47 7.05 -9.53 -10.43
C LYS A 47 6.51 -10.88 -9.95
N GLU A 48 6.68 -11.21 -8.67
CA GLU A 48 6.15 -12.44 -8.08
C GLU A 48 4.68 -12.31 -7.65
N VAL A 49 4.13 -11.08 -7.62
CA VAL A 49 2.75 -10.81 -7.23
C VAL A 49 1.80 -11.17 -8.36
N THR A 50 0.82 -12.03 -8.08
CA THR A 50 -0.16 -12.47 -9.09
C THR A 50 -1.22 -11.40 -9.39
N ASP A 51 -1.75 -10.73 -8.36
CA ASP A 51 -2.75 -9.67 -8.52
C ASP A 51 -2.11 -8.29 -8.26
N LEU A 52 -1.63 -7.67 -9.34
CA LEU A 52 -0.92 -6.40 -9.34
C LEU A 52 -1.70 -5.36 -10.15
N ILE A 53 -2.19 -4.33 -9.46
CA ILE A 53 -2.88 -3.19 -10.07
C ILE A 53 -1.88 -2.03 -10.15
N THR A 54 -1.75 -1.42 -11.33
CA THR A 54 -0.86 -0.26 -11.53
C THR A 54 -1.64 0.95 -11.99
N MET A 55 -1.16 2.15 -11.65
CA MET A 55 -1.81 3.41 -12.01
C MET A 55 -0.92 4.28 -12.91
N PRO A 56 -0.58 3.84 -14.15
CA PRO A 56 0.32 4.56 -15.05
C PRO A 56 -0.19 5.97 -15.41
N GLN A 57 -1.50 6.22 -15.32
CA GLN A 57 -2.08 7.54 -15.50
C GLN A 57 -1.56 8.59 -14.50
N ASN A 58 -0.92 8.16 -13.42
CA ASN A 58 -0.33 9.02 -12.39
C ASN A 58 1.18 9.23 -12.56
N ASP A 59 1.82 8.73 -13.61
CA ASP A 59 3.29 8.71 -13.77
C ASP A 59 3.96 10.09 -13.80
N GLU A 60 3.20 11.11 -14.19
CA GLU A 60 3.63 12.51 -14.24
C GLU A 60 3.28 13.28 -12.95
N MET A 61 2.57 12.66 -12.01
CA MET A 61 2.25 13.26 -10.72
C MET A 61 3.43 13.15 -9.75
N SER A 62 3.46 14.03 -8.75
CA SER A 62 4.39 13.86 -7.62
C SER A 62 4.07 12.58 -6.86
N LEU A 63 5.10 11.98 -6.24
CA LEU A 63 4.94 10.76 -5.44
C LEU A 63 3.95 10.97 -4.28
N GLU A 64 3.94 12.15 -3.66
CA GLU A 64 2.99 12.48 -2.59
C GLU A 64 1.53 12.40 -3.11
N MET A 65 1.26 13.02 -4.25
CA MET A 65 -0.09 13.05 -4.83
C MET A 65 -0.54 11.67 -5.30
N SER A 66 0.32 10.95 -6.03
CA SER A 66 0.01 9.60 -6.49
C SER A 66 -0.17 8.62 -5.31
N SER A 67 0.60 8.78 -4.23
CA SER A 67 0.43 7.99 -3.00
C SER A 67 -0.91 8.26 -2.31
N ARG A 68 -1.36 9.53 -2.22
CA ARG A 68 -2.69 9.85 -1.67
C ARG A 68 -3.80 9.18 -2.46
N ILE A 69 -3.75 9.26 -3.79
CA ILE A 69 -4.74 8.61 -4.67
C ILE A 69 -4.75 7.09 -4.45
N CYS A 70 -3.56 6.47 -4.41
CA CYS A 70 -3.43 5.04 -4.16
C CYS A 70 -3.98 4.64 -2.78
N ASN A 71 -3.69 5.43 -1.74
CA ASN A 71 -4.19 5.19 -0.40
C ASN A 71 -5.72 5.27 -0.34
N SER A 72 -6.35 6.29 -0.92
CA SER A 72 -7.82 6.37 -0.98
C SER A 72 -8.42 5.19 -1.75
N TYR A 73 -7.78 4.72 -2.83
CA TYR A 73 -8.20 3.51 -3.53
C TYR A 73 -8.12 2.28 -2.62
N LEU A 74 -6.98 2.05 -1.94
CA LEU A 74 -6.81 0.94 -1.01
C LEU A 74 -7.86 0.95 0.11
N LEU A 75 -8.17 2.12 0.68
CA LEU A 75 -9.22 2.26 1.68
C LEU A 75 -10.59 1.90 1.11
N SER A 76 -10.89 2.26 -0.14
CA SER A 76 -12.16 1.90 -0.79
C SER A 76 -12.33 0.39 -1.05
N GLN A 77 -11.24 -0.38 -1.03
CA GLN A 77 -11.25 -1.83 -1.28
C GLN A 77 -11.24 -2.65 0.03
N THR A 78 -11.20 -2.00 1.20
CA THR A 78 -10.96 -2.68 2.47
C THR A 78 -11.92 -2.22 3.57
N ASP A 79 -12.21 -3.11 4.52
CA ASP A 79 -13.02 -2.80 5.70
C ASP A 79 -12.17 -2.49 6.94
N GLN A 80 -10.88 -2.83 6.90
CA GLN A 80 -9.95 -2.74 8.03
C GLN A 80 -8.60 -2.19 7.58
N LEU A 81 -7.98 -1.37 8.42
CA LEU A 81 -6.66 -0.80 8.19
C LEU A 81 -5.72 -1.16 9.34
N ILE A 82 -4.57 -1.76 9.00
CA ILE A 82 -3.41 -1.84 9.88
C ILE A 82 -2.39 -0.82 9.39
N SER A 83 -2.08 0.16 10.22
CA SER A 83 -1.22 1.30 9.88
C SER A 83 0.02 1.28 10.76
N PHE A 84 1.20 1.20 10.13
CA PHE A 84 2.48 1.40 10.81
C PHE A 84 2.94 2.81 10.51
N ALA A 85 3.01 3.66 11.52
CA ALA A 85 3.18 5.09 11.37
C ALA A 85 4.31 5.64 12.26
N PHE A 86 4.81 6.80 11.86
CA PHE A 86 5.54 7.71 12.74
C PHE A 86 4.62 8.90 13.03
N HIS A 87 4.74 9.52 14.21
CA HIS A 87 3.88 10.64 14.59
C HIS A 87 4.05 11.85 13.66
N ASP A 88 5.21 12.00 13.03
CA ASP A 88 5.51 13.06 12.06
C ASP A 88 5.11 12.72 10.60
N SER A 89 4.66 11.49 10.33
CA SER A 89 4.32 11.05 8.98
C SER A 89 2.99 11.63 8.50
N THR A 90 3.02 12.69 7.70
CA THR A 90 1.81 13.35 7.19
C THR A 90 0.92 12.40 6.38
N THR A 91 1.47 11.71 5.38
CA THR A 91 0.71 10.86 4.45
C THR A 91 0.02 9.68 5.14
N VAL A 92 0.72 9.00 6.06
CA VAL A 92 0.17 7.83 6.77
C VAL A 92 -0.88 8.26 7.80
N ASN A 93 -0.64 9.39 8.49
CA ASN A 93 -1.61 9.93 9.44
C ASN A 93 -2.87 10.47 8.73
N GLU A 94 -2.75 11.05 7.54
CA GLU A 94 -3.89 11.43 6.71
C GLU A 94 -4.75 10.22 6.30
N ALA A 95 -4.13 9.15 5.77
CA ALA A 95 -4.83 7.92 5.42
C ALA A 95 -5.52 7.28 6.64
N THR A 96 -4.85 7.29 7.80
CA THR A 96 -5.42 6.79 9.06
C THR A 96 -6.64 7.62 9.50
N LYS A 97 -6.61 8.95 9.32
CA LYS A 97 -7.76 9.83 9.60
C LYS A 97 -8.91 9.59 8.62
N GLU A 98 -8.62 9.38 7.34
CA GLU A 98 -9.62 9.07 6.31
C GLU A 98 -10.31 7.74 6.60
N ALA A 99 -9.55 6.69 6.91
CA ALA A 99 -10.09 5.38 7.28
C ALA A 99 -11.05 5.47 8.48
N LYS A 100 -10.68 6.24 9.51
CA LYS A 100 -11.56 6.48 10.67
C LYS A 100 -12.86 7.21 10.31
N LYS A 101 -12.85 8.08 9.29
CA LYS A 101 -14.07 8.77 8.81
C LYS A 101 -14.99 7.85 8.02
N LEU A 102 -14.45 6.76 7.47
CA LEU A 102 -15.20 5.72 6.75
C LEU A 102 -15.72 4.62 7.70
N ASP A 103 -15.69 4.85 9.02
CA ASP A 103 -16.06 3.87 10.06
C ASP A 103 -15.30 2.53 9.97
N MET A 104 -14.10 2.55 9.38
CA MET A 104 -13.24 1.36 9.26
C MET A 104 -12.64 0.98 10.62
N LEU A 105 -12.38 -0.32 10.83
CA LEU A 105 -11.59 -0.77 11.98
C LEU A 105 -10.12 -0.43 11.75
N VAL A 106 -9.59 0.53 12.51
CA VAL A 106 -8.21 1.02 12.37
C VAL A 106 -7.34 0.58 13.54
N THR A 107 -6.28 -0.18 13.25
CA THR A 107 -5.21 -0.50 14.19
C THR A 107 -3.95 0.28 13.79
N ALA A 108 -3.57 1.29 14.59
CA ALA A 108 -2.36 2.08 14.36
C ALA A 108 -1.24 1.67 15.33
N LEU A 109 -0.05 1.39 14.78
CA LEU A 109 1.17 1.03 15.49
C LEU A 109 2.20 2.14 15.23
N TYR A 110 2.48 2.94 16.24
CA TYR A 110 3.49 3.99 16.17
C TYR A 110 4.87 3.43 16.50
N LEU A 111 5.87 3.77 15.69
CA LEU A 111 7.24 3.24 15.78
C LEU A 111 8.24 4.23 16.41
N ASP A 112 7.74 5.37 16.89
CA ASP A 112 8.47 6.46 17.55
C ASP A 112 7.82 6.95 18.85
#